data_AF-A0A7W7RRG4-F1
#
_entry.id   AF-A0A7W7RRG4-F1
#
_cell.length_a   1.000
_cell.length_b   1.000
_cell.length_c   1.000
_cell.angle_alpha   90.00
_cell.angle_beta   90.00
_cell.angle_gamma   90.00
#
_symmetry.space_group_name_H-M   'P 1'
#
loop_
_entity.id
_entity.type
_entity.pdbx_description
1 polymer ?
#
loop_
_entity_poly.entity_id
_entity_poly.type
_entity_poly.pdbx_seq_one_letter_code
_entity_poly.pdbx_strand_id
1 'polypeptide(L)'
;MDMPGERLRMRADARRNYERLLTEAETAFTEQGTEVSLEYVARRAGVAVGTLYGHFPTRQALLEALMRDRIEALDARARDLLLHPSPVS
;
A
#
# COMPACT_ATOMS: atom_id res chain seq x y z
N MET A 1 13.52 -12.14 26.38
CA MET A 1 13.59 -13.32 25.49
C MET A 1 12.44 -13.16 24.52
N ASP A 2 12.75 -12.79 23.28
CA ASP A 2 11.75 -12.47 22.25
C ASP A 2 11.14 -13.77 21.69
N MET A 3 9.80 -13.92 21.78
CA MET A 3 9.11 -15.17 21.46
C MET A 3 8.82 -15.25 19.95
N PRO A 4 9.03 -16.40 19.28
CA PRO A 4 8.94 -16.50 17.82
C PRO A 4 7.59 -16.07 17.22
N GLY A 5 6.48 -16.21 17.96
CA GLY A 5 5.15 -15.75 17.55
C GLY A 5 4.95 -14.23 17.59
N GLU A 6 5.68 -13.52 18.45
CA GLU A 6 5.60 -12.06 18.58
C GLU A 6 6.22 -11.36 17.37
N ARG A 7 7.38 -11.87 16.90
CA ARG A 7 8.00 -11.42 15.65
C ARG A 7 7.14 -11.64 14.41
N LEU A 8 6.40 -12.74 14.33
CA LEU A 8 5.51 -13.01 13.20
C LEU A 8 4.32 -12.04 13.20
N ARG A 9 3.73 -11.78 14.38
CA ARG A 9 2.68 -10.78 14.55
C ARG A 9 3.14 -9.39 14.13
N MET A 10 4.31 -8.95 14.60
CA MET A 10 4.88 -7.66 14.20
C MET A 10 5.05 -7.53 12.68
N ARG A 11 5.52 -8.58 12.01
CA ARG A 11 5.62 -8.59 10.54
C ARG A 11 4.25 -8.51 9.86
N ALA A 12 3.26 -9.23 10.38
CA ALA A 12 1.90 -9.19 9.86
C ALA A 12 1.26 -7.80 10.06
N ASP A 13 1.49 -7.16 11.20
CA ASP A 13 1.05 -5.79 11.47
C ASP A 13 1.73 -4.77 10.55
N ALA A 14 3.05 -4.89 10.37
CA ALA A 14 3.80 -4.05 9.43
C ALA A 14 3.24 -4.17 7.99
N ARG A 15 2.91 -5.40 7.56
CA ARG A 15 2.30 -5.62 6.24
C ARG A 15 0.92 -4.98 6.12
N ARG A 16 0.04 -5.17 7.10
CA ARG A 16 -1.30 -4.53 7.11
C ARG A 16 -1.22 -3.01 7.12
N ASN A 17 -0.29 -2.46 7.89
CA ASN A 17 -0.07 -1.00 7.94
C ASN A 17 0.41 -0.47 6.59
N TYR A 18 1.34 -1.17 5.94
CA TYR A 18 1.80 -0.84 4.60
C TYR A 18 0.64 -0.83 3.59
N GLU A 19 -0.20 -1.88 3.57
CA GLU A 19 -1.35 -1.97 2.66
C GLU A 19 -2.36 -0.84 2.91
N ARG A 20 -2.71 -0.57 4.17
CA ARG A 20 -3.60 0.55 4.53
C ARG A 20 -3.04 1.90 4.09
N LEU A 21 -1.73 2.12 4.28
CA LEU A 21 -1.08 3.36 3.84
C LEU A 21 -1.17 3.54 2.32
N LEU A 22 -0.96 2.48 1.53
CA LEU A 22 -1.08 2.56 0.07
C LEU A 22 -2.52 2.84 -0.35
N THR A 23 -3.50 2.05 0.11
CA THR A 23 -4.91 2.28 -0.21
C THR A 23 -5.32 3.71 0.11
N GLU A 24 -4.88 4.22 1.26
CA GLU A 24 -5.34 5.51 1.73
C GLU A 24 -4.61 6.68 1.05
N ALA A 25 -3.34 6.49 0.67
CA ALA A 25 -2.59 7.42 -0.16
C ALA A 25 -3.21 7.55 -1.54
N GLU A 26 -3.61 6.43 -2.13
CA GLU A 26 -4.22 6.40 -3.46
C GLU A 26 -5.50 7.22 -3.51
N THR A 27 -6.42 7.02 -2.55
CA THR A 27 -7.67 7.81 -2.53
C THR A 27 -7.34 9.28 -2.28
N ALA A 28 -6.46 9.59 -1.32
CA ALA A 28 -6.15 10.96 -0.96
C ALA A 28 -5.54 11.75 -2.14
N PHE A 29 -4.61 11.12 -2.88
CA PHE A 29 -4.01 11.74 -4.06
C PHE A 29 -5.00 11.87 -5.22
N THR A 30 -5.97 10.96 -5.33
CA THR A 30 -7.04 11.03 -6.33
C THR A 30 -8.03 12.16 -6.02
N GLU A 31 -8.43 12.32 -4.75
CA GLU A 31 -9.44 13.28 -4.33
C GLU A 31 -8.92 14.72 -4.23
N GLN A 32 -7.69 14.89 -3.75
CA GLN A 32 -7.14 16.20 -3.36
C GLN A 32 -5.83 16.54 -4.07
N GLY A 33 -5.35 15.68 -4.97
CA GLY A 33 -4.09 15.84 -5.67
C GLY A 33 -2.87 15.36 -4.86
N THR A 34 -1.71 15.36 -5.50
CA THR A 34 -0.47 14.80 -4.95
C THR A 34 0.20 15.65 -3.87
N GLU A 35 -0.35 16.82 -3.55
CA GLU A 35 0.20 17.76 -2.55
C GLU A 35 -0.22 17.41 -1.10
N VAL A 36 -1.24 16.56 -0.91
CA VAL A 36 -1.75 16.13 0.41
C VAL A 36 -0.62 15.63 1.31
N SER A 37 -0.53 16.10 2.55
CA SER A 37 0.57 15.73 3.45
C SER A 37 0.60 14.24 3.80
N LEU A 38 1.81 13.71 4.06
CA LEU A 38 1.98 12.32 4.48
C LEU A 38 1.32 12.07 5.85
N GLU A 39 1.33 13.07 6.73
CA GLU A 39 0.64 13.04 8.02
C GLU A 39 -0.86 12.84 7.85
N TYR A 40 -1.48 13.50 6.85
CA TYR A 40 -2.89 13.32 6.55
C TYR A 40 -3.17 11.88 6.11
N VAL A 41 -2.33 11.33 5.22
CA VAL A 41 -2.43 9.93 4.77
C VAL A 41 -2.31 8.97 5.95
N ALA A 42 -1.31 9.16 6.84
CA ALA A 42 -1.11 8.33 8.02
C ALA A 42 -2.35 8.33 8.94
N ARG A 43 -2.92 9.53 9.16
CA ARG A 43 -4.12 9.71 9.98
C ARG A 43 -5.33 9.01 9.37
N ARG A 44 -5.57 9.17 8.06
CA ARG A 44 -6.68 8.52 7.35
C ARG A 44 -6.53 6.99 7.39
N ALA A 45 -5.30 6.53 7.19
CA ALA A 45 -4.91 5.14 7.33
C ALA A 45 -4.87 4.64 8.77
N GLY A 46 -5.14 5.44 9.80
CA GLY A 46 -5.04 5.03 11.21
C GLY A 46 -3.73 4.33 11.53
N VAL A 47 -2.62 4.82 10.98
CA VAL A 47 -1.24 4.34 11.19
C VAL A 47 -0.43 5.48 11.79
N ALA A 48 0.44 5.15 12.76
CA ALA A 48 1.31 6.14 13.38
C ALA A 48 2.27 6.77 12.33
N VAL A 49 2.50 8.08 12.42
CA VAL A 49 3.34 8.79 11.44
C VAL A 49 4.77 8.23 11.40
N GLY A 50 5.32 7.79 12.53
CA GLY A 50 6.63 7.13 12.59
C GLY A 50 6.68 5.82 11.81
N THR A 51 5.58 5.06 11.82
CA THR A 51 5.43 3.85 11.00
C THR A 51 5.33 4.19 9.52
N LEU A 52 4.63 5.28 9.16
CA LEU A 52 4.62 5.78 7.78
C LEU A 52 6.04 6.11 7.32
N TYR A 53 6.77 6.94 8.06
CA TYR A 53 8.14 7.32 7.68
C TYR A 53 9.12 6.13 7.70
N GLY A 54 8.85 5.10 8.51
CA GLY A 54 9.58 3.84 8.48
C GLY A 54 9.38 3.04 7.18
N HIS A 55 8.21 3.12 6.55
CA HIS A 55 7.94 2.50 5.25
C HIS A 55 8.29 3.42 4.07
N PHE A 56 8.01 4.71 4.21
CA PHE A 56 8.06 5.71 3.15
C PHE A 56 8.78 6.96 3.69
N PRO A 57 10.11 7.00 3.62
CA PRO A 57 10.90 8.12 4.13
C PRO A 57 10.57 9.45 3.41
N THR A 58 10.05 9.36 2.18
CA THR A 58 9.70 10.52 1.35
C THR A 58 8.36 10.31 0.65
N ARG A 59 7.73 11.40 0.22
CA ARG A 59 6.55 11.36 -0.65
C ARG A 59 6.83 10.57 -1.93
N GLN A 60 8.01 10.76 -2.50
CA GLN A 60 8.44 10.05 -3.70
C GLN A 60 8.46 8.53 -3.47
N ALA A 61 8.95 8.06 -2.33
CA ALA A 61 8.95 6.64 -1.99
C ALA A 61 7.51 6.06 -1.91
N LEU A 62 6.57 6.82 -1.36
CA LEU A 62 5.15 6.44 -1.33
C LEU A 62 4.54 6.38 -2.74
N LEU A 63 4.81 7.38 -3.58
CA LEU A 63 4.35 7.41 -4.97
C LEU A 63 4.93 6.25 -5.79
N GLU A 64 6.22 5.97 -5.65
CA GLU A 64 6.87 4.84 -6.32
C GLU A 64 6.27 3.49 -5.91
N ALA A 65 5.99 3.33 -4.61
CA ALA A 65 5.33 2.13 -4.10
C ALA A 65 3.91 1.97 -4.66
N LEU A 66 3.12 3.04 -4.71
CA LEU A 66 1.80 3.04 -5.34
C LEU A 66 1.87 2.64 -6.82
N MET A 67 2.79 3.23 -7.57
CA MET A 67 2.94 2.92 -9.01
C MET A 67 3.34 1.46 -9.22
N ARG A 68 4.24 0.93 -8.39
CA ARG A 68 4.62 -0.48 -8.43
C ARG A 68 3.42 -1.39 -8.16
N ASP A 69 2.65 -1.11 -7.11
CA ASP A 69 1.46 -1.90 -6.74
C ASP A 69 0.40 -1.89 -7.87
N ARG A 70 0.22 -0.73 -8.53
CA ARG A 70 -0.66 -0.62 -9.70
C ARG A 70 -0.19 -1.45 -10.88
N ILE A 71 1.11 -1.42 -11.20
CA ILE A 71 1.68 -2.23 -12.28
C ILE A 71 1.53 -3.72 -11.97
N GLU A 72 1.84 -4.14 -10.75
CA GLU A 72 1.69 -5.54 -10.33
C GLU A 72 0.23 -6.01 -10.40
N ALA A 73 -0.72 -5.15 -10.03
CA ALA A 73 -2.15 -5.44 -10.15
C ALA A 73 -2.61 -5.56 -11.62
N LEU A 74 -2.09 -4.72 -12.51
CA LEU A 74 -2.36 -4.83 -13.96
C LEU A 74 -1.79 -6.13 -14.53
N ASP A 75 -0.55 -6.47 -14.17
CA ASP A 75 0.09 -7.72 -14.60
C ASP A 75 -0.65 -8.96 -14.08
N ALA A 76 -1.16 -8.91 -12.84
CA ALA A 76 -1.97 -9.99 -12.28
C ALA A 76 -3.29 -10.16 -13.05
N ARG A 77 -3.98 -9.06 -13.37
CA ARG A 77 -5.21 -9.08 -14.18
C ARG A 77 -4.98 -9.59 -15.60
N ALA A 78 -3.89 -9.16 -16.24
CA ALA A 78 -3.52 -9.64 -17.57
C ALA A 78 -3.28 -11.16 -17.56
N ARG A 79 -2.57 -11.67 -16.55
CA ARG A 79 -2.37 -13.11 -16.36
C ARG A 79 -3.68 -13.86 -16.13
N ASP A 80 -4.56 -13.31 -15.29
CA ASP A 80 -5.88 -13.89 -15.02
C ASP A 80 -6.71 -14.04 -16.32
N LEU A 81 -6.77 -12.99 -17.14
CA LEU A 81 -7.46 -13.01 -18.43
C LEU A 81 -6.88 -14.02 -19.43
N LEU A 82 -5.56 -14.21 -19.43
CA LEU A 82 -4.91 -15.20 -20.29
C LEU A 82 -5.18 -16.65 -19.84
N LEU A 83 -5.34 -16.87 -18.54
CA LEU A 83 -5.62 -18.19 -17.94
C LEU A 83 -7.11 -18.52 -17.90
N HIS A 84 -7.96 -17.49 -17.86
CA HIS A 84 -9.41 -17.57 -17.85
C HIS A 84 -9.99 -16.67 -18.95
N PRO A 85 -9.78 -17.02 -20.24
CA PRO A 85 -10.40 -16.28 -21.32
C PRO A 85 -11.92 -16.38 -21.15
N SER A 86 -12.56 -15.27 -20.82
CA SER A 86 -14.01 -15.17 -20.84
C SER A 86 -14.49 -15.67 -22.21
N PRO A 87 -15.50 -16.57 -22.28
CA PRO A 87 -16.09 -16.89 -23.58
C PRO A 87 -16.65 -15.59 -24.14
N VAL A 88 -16.12 -15.17 -25.29
CA VAL A 88 -16.58 -13.99 -26.00
C VAL A 88 -18.09 -14.14 -26.21
N SER A 89 -18.88 -13.24 -25.61
CA SER A 89 -20.32 -13.07 -25.94
C SER A 89 -20.47 -12.15 -27.14
#